data_AF-A0A3B0Z2R3-F1
#
_entry.id   AF-A0A3B0Z2R3-F1
#
_cell.length_a   1.000
_cell.length_b   1.000
_cell.length_c   1.000
_cell.angle_alpha   90.00
_cell.angle_beta   90.00
_cell.angle_gamma   90.00
#
_symmetry.space_group_name_H-M   'P 1'
#
loop_
_entity.id
_entity.type
_entity.pdbx_description
1 polymer ?
#
loop_
_entity_poly.entity_id
_entity_poly.type
_entity_poly.pdbx_seq_one_letter_code
_entity_poly.pdbx_strand_id
1 'polypeptide(L)' 'ADGNQITALDLELETKNLEGNINSFNLRQVREMAERKVINKVLQHTNGKISPAAELLGISRPTLYDLMQKLNINI' A
#
# COMPACT_ATOMS: atom_id res chain seq x y z
N ALA A 1 22.30 11.66 -23.91
CA ALA A 1 22.90 11.12 -22.68
C ALA A 1 22.07 9.92 -22.28
N ASP A 2 22.63 8.71 -22.40
CA ASP A 2 21.93 7.45 -22.12
C ASP A 2 22.01 7.19 -20.62
N GLY A 3 20.90 7.38 -19.92
CA GLY A 3 20.84 7.30 -18.46
C GLY A 3 20.76 5.84 -18.03
N ASN A 4 21.87 5.33 -17.50
CA ASN A 4 22.00 4.00 -16.93
C ASN A 4 20.90 3.77 -15.86
N GLN A 5 19.86 3.02 -16.22
CA GLN A 5 18.73 2.77 -15.32
C GLN A 5 19.18 1.80 -14.23
N ILE A 6 19.30 2.32 -13.01
CA ILE A 6 19.64 1.52 -11.83
C ILE A 6 18.46 0.59 -11.52
N THR A 7 18.67 -0.71 -11.67
CA THR A 7 17.69 -1.75 -11.35
C THR A 7 17.66 -2.04 -9.85
N ALA A 8 16.53 -2.50 -9.30
CA ALA A 8 16.40 -2.85 -7.88
C ALA A 8 17.47 -3.83 -7.37
N LEU A 9 18.02 -4.67 -8.27
CA LEU A 9 19.11 -5.60 -8.00
C LEU A 9 20.46 -4.92 -7.72
N ASP A 10 20.70 -3.74 -8.30
CA ASP A 10 21.93 -2.93 -8.10
C ASP A 10 21.99 -2.32 -6.70
N LEU A 11 20.81 -2.06 -6.12
CA LEU A 11 20.69 -1.38 -4.84
C LEU A 11 20.72 -2.32 -3.61
N GLU A 12 20.99 -3.63 -3.81
CA GLU A 12 20.84 -4.70 -2.81
C GLU A 12 19.51 -4.61 -2.03
N LEU A 13 18.50 -3.97 -2.64
CA LEU A 13 17.17 -3.98 -2.11
C LEU A 13 16.69 -5.39 -2.34
N GLU A 14 16.67 -6.20 -1.27
CA GLU A 14 15.79 -7.35 -1.23
C GLU A 14 14.48 -6.84 -1.81
N THR A 15 14.11 -7.36 -2.98
CA THR A 15 12.71 -7.37 -3.38
C THR A 15 12.09 -8.22 -2.30
N LYS A 16 11.81 -7.61 -1.13
CA LYS A 16 10.85 -8.12 -0.20
C LYS A 16 9.66 -8.23 -1.11
N ASN A 17 9.43 -9.47 -1.53
CA ASN A 17 8.18 -9.93 -2.03
C ASN A 17 7.25 -9.61 -0.86
N LEU A 18 6.78 -8.36 -0.85
CA LEU A 18 5.63 -7.88 -0.10
C LEU A 18 4.38 -8.59 -0.64
N GLU A 19 4.55 -9.54 -1.55
CA GLU A 19 3.87 -10.83 -1.57
C GLU A 19 4.21 -11.65 -0.33
N GLY A 20 4.03 -11.05 0.86
CA GLY A 20 4.11 -11.77 2.12
C GLY A 20 3.29 -13.03 1.96
N ASN A 21 3.98 -14.17 1.91
CA ASN A 21 3.47 -15.52 1.74
C ASN A 21 1.95 -15.56 1.90
N ILE A 22 1.19 -15.44 0.80
CA ILE A 22 -0.25 -15.73 0.82
C ILE A 22 -0.40 -17.26 0.86
N ASN A 23 0.21 -17.87 1.87
CA ASN A 23 -0.01 -19.24 2.29
C ASN A 23 -1.11 -19.30 3.35
N SER A 24 -1.76 -18.17 3.64
CA SER A 24 -3.01 -18.14 4.36
C SER A 24 -4.16 -18.45 3.38
N PHE A 25 -4.68 -19.68 3.44
CA PHE A 25 -5.94 -20.07 2.78
C PHE A 25 -7.18 -19.32 3.32
N ASN A 26 -6.98 -18.29 4.14
CA ASN A 26 -8.02 -17.53 4.80
C ASN A 26 -8.30 -16.22 4.04
N LEU A 27 -9.38 -16.20 3.26
CA LEU A 27 -9.79 -15.05 2.43
C LEU A 27 -9.88 -13.73 3.18
N ARG A 28 -10.25 -13.76 4.46
CA ARG A 28 -10.33 -12.54 5.27
C ARG A 28 -8.95 -11.90 5.41
N GLN A 29 -7.92 -12.67 5.75
CA GLN A 29 -6.56 -12.15 5.87
C GLN A 29 -6.02 -11.64 4.53
N VAL A 30 -6.27 -12.38 3.44
CA VAL A 30 -5.84 -11.98 2.09
C VAL A 30 -6.40 -10.61 1.71
N ARG A 31 -7.70 -10.39 1.98
CA ARG A 31 -8.36 -9.10 1.73
C ARG A 31 -7.78 -8.00 2.59
N GLU A 32 -7.60 -8.23 3.90
CA GLU A 32 -7.03 -7.24 4.82
C GLU A 32 -5.61 -6.82 4.39
N MET A 33 -4.78 -7.76 3.94
CA MET A 33 -3.44 -7.48 3.43
C MET A 33 -3.48 -6.67 2.12
N ALA A 34 -4.37 -7.03 1.19
CA ALA A 34 -4.52 -6.31 -0.07
C ALA A 34 -5.00 -4.87 0.16
N GLU A 35 -6.02 -4.68 1.01
CA GLU A 35 -6.53 -3.36 1.41
C GLU A 35 -5.42 -2.53 2.05
N ARG A 36 -4.67 -3.10 3.02
CA ARG A 36 -3.56 -2.41 3.67
C ARG A 36 -2.47 -1.99 2.69
N LYS A 37 -2.12 -2.85 1.74
CA LYS A 37 -1.10 -2.57 0.71
C LYS A 37 -1.51 -1.40 -0.18
N VAL A 38 -2.75 -1.38 -0.66
CA VAL A 38 -3.24 -0.33 -1.55
C VAL A 38 -3.37 1.00 -0.79
N ILE A 39 -3.92 1.00 0.43
CA ILE A 39 -4.05 2.22 1.24
C ILE A 39 -2.67 2.83 1.53
N ASN A 40 -1.69 2.04 1.94
CA ASN A 40 -0.33 2.55 2.18
C ASN A 40 0.30 3.13 0.92
N LYS A 41 0.16 2.45 -0.22
CA LYS A 41 0.69 2.92 -1.50
C LYS A 41 0.09 4.27 -1.89
N VAL A 42 -1.23 4.44 -1.73
CA VAL A 42 -1.90 5.70 -2.06
C VAL A 42 -1.50 6.80 -1.07
N LEU A 43 -1.45 6.52 0.23
CA LEU A 43 -1.01 7.51 1.22
C LEU A 43 0.42 8.00 0.96
N GLN A 44 1.34 7.11 0.59
CA GLN A 44 2.69 7.50 0.18
C GLN A 44 2.67 8.38 -1.07
N HIS A 45 1.86 8.01 -2.07
CA HIS A 45 1.72 8.79 -3.30
C HIS A 45 1.12 10.19 -3.08
N THR A 46 0.22 10.33 -2.11
CA THR A 46 -0.39 11.62 -1.76
C THR A 46 0.32 12.36 -0.64
N ASN A 47 1.49 11.87 -0.21
CA ASN A 47 2.30 12.48 0.85
C ASN A 47 1.55 12.58 2.20
N GLY A 48 0.73 11.58 2.52
CA GLY A 48 -0.07 11.49 3.74
C GLY A 48 -1.39 12.25 3.70
N LYS A 49 -1.73 12.91 2.58
CA LYS A 49 -2.96 13.70 2.48
C LYS A 49 -4.18 12.79 2.31
N ILE A 50 -5.11 12.87 3.26
CA ILE A 50 -6.31 12.01 3.33
C ILE A 50 -7.32 12.32 2.22
N SER A 51 -7.63 13.59 1.95
CA SER A 51 -8.60 13.97 0.90
C SER A 51 -8.24 13.42 -0.49
N PRO A 52 -7.02 13.66 -1.02
CA PRO A 52 -6.63 13.10 -2.32
C PRO A 52 -6.45 11.58 -2.27
N ALA A 53 -6.09 10.99 -1.11
CA ALA A 53 -6.01 9.54 -1.01
C ALA A 53 -7.39 8.87 -1.13
N ALA A 54 -8.40 9.43 -0.45
CA ALA A 54 -9.76 8.94 -0.53
C ALA A 54 -10.33 9.07 -1.96
N GLU A 55 -10.04 10.18 -2.64
CA GLU A 55 -10.44 10.40 -4.03
C GLU A 55 -9.81 9.38 -4.98
N LEU A 56 -8.49 9.14 -4.87
CA LEU A 56 -7.79 8.13 -5.68
C LEU A 56 -8.26 6.70 -5.40
N LEU A 57 -8.66 6.40 -4.16
CA LEU A 57 -9.24 5.12 -3.77
C LEU A 57 -10.71 4.96 -4.20
N GLY A 58 -11.36 6.03 -4.67
CA GLY A 58 -12.77 6.01 -5.05
C GLY A 58 -13.74 5.86 -3.88
N ILE A 59 -13.34 6.32 -2.68
CA ILE A 59 -14.13 6.19 -1.44
C ILE A 59 -14.29 7.54 -0.74
N SER A 60 -15.20 7.60 0.23
CA SER A 60 -15.37 8.78 1.07
C SER A 60 -14.25 8.89 2.13
N ARG A 61 -13.95 10.11 2.58
CA ARG A 61 -13.01 10.35 3.69
C ARG A 61 -13.36 9.57 4.96
N PRO A 62 -14.61 9.57 5.47
CA PRO A 62 -14.94 8.78 6.66
C PRO A 62 -14.74 7.28 6.44
N THR A 63 -14.98 6.76 5.23
CA THR A 63 -14.64 5.36 4.88
C THR A 63 -13.15 5.10 4.98
N LEU A 64 -12.31 6.02 4.48
CA LEU A 64 -10.86 5.87 4.59
C LEU A 64 -10.40 5.89 6.06
N TYR A 65 -10.95 6.77 6.90
CA TYR A 65 -10.66 6.78 8.33
C TYR A 65 -11.03 5.45 9.01
N ASP A 66 -12.21 4.91 8.73
CA ASP A 66 -12.67 3.62 9.27
C ASP A 66 -11.73 2.47 8.86
N LEU A 67 -11.37 2.40 7.58
CA LEU A 67 -10.42 1.42 7.06
C LEU A 67 -9.05 1.54 7.72
N MET A 68 -8.55 2.76 7.90
CA MET A 68 -7.25 2.99 8.55
C MET A 68 -7.28 2.59 10.01
N GLN A 69 -8.37 2.87 10.73
CA GLN A 69 -8.55 2.43 12.12
C GLN A 69 -8.60 0.90 12.20
N LYS A 70 -9.43 0.27 11.37
CA LYS A 70 -9.62 -1.19 11.32
C LYS A 70 -8.33 -1.94 10.98
N LEU A 71 -7.56 -1.42 10.03
CA LEU A 71 -6.31 -2.02 9.56
C LEU A 71 -5.08 -1.54 10.35
N ASN A 72 -5.27 -0.68 11.34
CA ASN A 72 -4.22 -0.10 12.18
C ASN A 72 -3.10 0.53 11.34
N ILE A 73 -3.52 1.44 10.45
CA ILE A 73 -2.66 2.23 9.56
C ILE A 73 -2.58 3.65 10.11
N ASN A 74 -1.37 4.10 10.40
CA ASN A 74 -1.07 5.45 10.88
C ASN A 74 -0.27 6.19 9.80
N ILE A 75 -0.44 7.52 9.72
CA ILE A 75 0.30 8.41 8.81
C ILE A 75 1.47 9.03 9.56
#